data_AF-A0A1H8APP6-F1
#
_entry.id   AF-A0A1H8APP6-F1
#
_cell.length_a   1.000
_cell.length_b   1.000
_cell.length_c   1.000
_cell.angle_alpha   90.00
_cell.angle_beta   90.00
_cell.angle_gamma   90.00
#
_symmetry.space_group_name_H-M   'P 1'
#
loop_
_entity.id
_entity.type
_entity.pdbx_description
1 polymer ?
#
loop_
_entity_poly.entity_id
_entity_poly.type
_entity_poly.pdbx_seq_one_letter_code
_entity_poly.pdbx_strand_id
1 'polypeptide(L)'
;MKDEKEQFDVQTIKHIRNRLDYINSVAKNYNHDNPELMDTIQSLAKVANMFAKIKLEELSGKCETTSPQGYIVRELGSSYSRMSEYEKQKESEFPEWKL
;
A
#
# COMPACT_ATOMS: atom_id res chain seq x y z
N MET A 1 -18.36 -22.68 -21.09
CA MET A 1 -18.58 -21.46 -20.29
C MET A 1 -17.38 -20.56 -20.54
N LYS A 2 -17.58 -19.36 -21.09
CA LYS A 2 -16.50 -18.37 -21.13
C LYS A 2 -16.39 -17.83 -19.71
N ASP A 3 -15.25 -18.03 -19.07
CA ASP A 3 -14.88 -17.26 -17.89
C ASP A 3 -14.80 -15.80 -18.33
N GLU A 4 -15.89 -15.06 -18.19
CA GLU A 4 -15.89 -13.61 -18.30
C GLU A 4 -15.03 -13.12 -17.14
N LYS A 5 -13.72 -12.97 -17.39
CA LYS A 5 -12.83 -12.18 -16.54
C LYS A 5 -13.51 -10.83 -16.36
N GLU A 6 -14.07 -10.60 -15.18
CA GLU A 6 -14.69 -9.35 -14.79
C GLU A 6 -13.67 -8.23 -15.08
N GLN A 7 -13.89 -7.47 -16.15
CA GLN A 7 -12.94 -6.44 -16.57
C GLN A 7 -13.08 -5.26 -15.61
N PHE A 8 -11.94 -4.70 -15.20
CA PHE A 8 -11.93 -3.47 -14.42
C PHE A 8 -12.63 -2.34 -15.19
N ASP A 9 -13.72 -1.80 -14.63
CA ASP A 9 -14.37 -0.62 -15.19
C ASP A 9 -13.75 0.68 -14.64
N VAL A 10 -13.76 1.71 -15.49
CA VAL A 10 -13.13 3.01 -15.21
C VAL A 10 -13.74 3.70 -13.98
N GLN A 11 -15.04 3.58 -13.76
CA GLN A 11 -15.72 4.22 -12.62
C GLN A 11 -15.34 3.53 -11.30
N THR A 12 -15.27 2.19 -11.29
CA THR A 12 -14.81 1.44 -10.13
C THR A 12 -13.36 1.78 -9.79
N ILE A 13 -12.45 1.84 -10.77
CA ILE A 13 -11.05 2.22 -10.47
C ILE A 13 -10.96 3.67 -9.96
N LYS A 14 -11.73 4.61 -10.53
CA LYS A 14 -11.79 5.99 -10.00
C LYS A 14 -12.29 6.02 -8.56
N HIS A 15 -13.29 5.23 -8.23
CA HIS A 15 -13.82 5.12 -6.87
C HIS A 15 -12.79 4.54 -5.90
N ILE A 16 -12.09 3.47 -6.31
CA ILE A 16 -10.98 2.89 -5.55
C ILE A 16 -9.90 3.95 -5.29
N ARG A 17 -9.49 4.69 -6.34
CA ARG A 17 -8.50 5.76 -6.23
C ARG A 17 -8.92 6.83 -5.20
N ASN A 18 -10.14 7.32 -5.28
CA ASN A 18 -10.66 8.33 -4.36
C ASN A 18 -10.68 7.85 -2.91
N ARG A 19 -11.02 6.57 -2.67
CA ARG A 19 -10.95 5.97 -1.32
C ARG A 19 -9.52 5.88 -0.81
N LEU A 20 -8.57 5.51 -1.68
CA LEU A 20 -7.16 5.43 -1.32
C LEU A 20 -6.56 6.82 -1.04
N ASP A 21 -6.94 7.84 -1.80
CA ASP A 21 -6.59 9.24 -1.53
C ASP A 21 -7.10 9.69 -0.16
N TYR A 22 -8.35 9.34 0.17
CA TYR A 22 -8.94 9.64 1.48
C TYR A 22 -8.19 8.93 2.62
N ILE A 23 -7.89 7.64 2.48
CA ILE A 23 -7.11 6.87 3.48
C ILE A 23 -5.73 7.51 3.69
N ASN A 24 -5.02 7.84 2.62
CA ASN A 24 -3.74 8.53 2.69
C ASN A 24 -3.85 9.89 3.40
N SER A 25 -4.92 10.65 3.13
CA SER A 25 -5.19 11.92 3.82
C SER A 25 -5.44 11.74 5.32
N VAL A 26 -6.26 10.77 5.72
CA VAL A 26 -6.53 10.47 7.13
C VAL A 26 -5.24 10.04 7.83
N ALA A 27 -4.49 9.10 7.25
CA ALA A 27 -3.24 8.63 7.82
C ALA A 27 -2.22 9.76 8.01
N LYS A 28 -2.13 10.68 7.06
CA LYS A 28 -1.25 11.85 7.18
C LYS A 28 -1.69 12.80 8.31
N ASN A 29 -3.00 13.04 8.45
CA ASN A 29 -3.53 14.00 9.43
C ASN A 29 -3.44 13.49 10.87
N TYR A 30 -3.62 12.18 11.06
CA TYR A 30 -3.62 11.54 12.39
C TYR A 30 -2.30 10.83 12.71
N ASN A 31 -1.22 11.11 11.97
CA ASN A 31 0.08 10.49 12.19
C ASN A 31 0.58 10.66 13.65
N HIS A 32 0.30 11.82 14.26
CA HIS A 32 0.68 12.10 15.65
C HIS A 32 0.03 11.18 16.70
N ASP A 33 -1.13 10.59 16.41
CA ASP A 33 -1.84 9.72 17.35
C ASP A 33 -1.20 8.34 17.46
N ASN A 34 -0.81 7.78 16.31
CA ASN A 34 -0.09 6.51 16.22
C ASN A 34 0.81 6.51 14.97
N PRO A 35 2.05 7.00 15.09
CA PRO A 35 2.93 7.22 13.93
C PRO A 35 3.21 5.94 13.15
N GLU A 36 3.46 4.83 13.83
CA GLU A 36 3.80 3.55 13.17
C GLU A 36 2.63 2.97 12.38
N LEU A 37 1.44 2.98 12.98
CA LEU A 37 0.23 2.50 12.32
C LEU A 37 -0.13 3.40 11.13
N MET A 38 -0.11 4.71 11.33
CA MET A 38 -0.51 5.67 10.30
C MET A 38 0.49 5.72 9.15
N ASP A 39 1.80 5.67 9.41
CA ASP A 39 2.81 5.59 8.35
C ASP A 39 2.66 4.30 7.54
N THR A 40 2.34 3.18 8.20
CA THR A 40 2.07 1.90 7.52
C THR A 40 0.83 1.98 6.63
N ILE A 41 -0.28 2.50 7.14
CA ILE A 41 -1.51 2.72 6.35
C ILE A 41 -1.22 3.66 5.17
N GLN A 42 -0.46 4.72 5.40
CA GLN A 42 -0.10 5.70 4.38
C GLN A 42 0.70 5.08 3.24
N SER A 43 1.76 4.34 3.57
CA SER A 43 2.61 3.62 2.62
C SER A 43 1.81 2.66 1.75
N LEU A 44 0.95 1.84 2.36
CA LEU A 44 0.10 0.89 1.62
C LEU A 44 -0.91 1.60 0.72
N ALA A 45 -1.55 2.67 1.21
CA ALA A 45 -2.52 3.44 0.43
C ALA A 45 -1.87 4.07 -0.81
N LYS A 46 -0.66 4.63 -0.68
CA LYS A 46 0.09 5.21 -1.81
C LYS A 46 0.46 4.17 -2.87
N VAL A 47 0.87 2.97 -2.45
CA VAL A 47 1.21 1.87 -3.37
C VAL A 47 -0.03 1.39 -4.12
N ALA A 48 -1.13 1.14 -3.42
CA ALA A 48 -2.39 0.74 -4.03
C ALA A 48 -2.91 1.82 -5.02
N ASN A 49 -2.72 3.09 -4.69
CA ASN A 49 -3.14 4.20 -5.53
C ASN A 49 -2.31 4.26 -6.83
N MET A 50 -1.00 3.97 -6.74
CA MET A 50 -0.15 3.83 -7.92
C MET A 50 -0.67 2.72 -8.87
N PHE A 51 -1.07 1.56 -8.34
CA PHE A 51 -1.66 0.50 -9.16
C PHE A 51 -2.99 0.94 -9.81
N ALA A 52 -3.87 1.61 -9.05
CA ALA A 52 -5.12 2.15 -9.58
C ALA A 52 -4.88 3.18 -10.70
N LYS A 53 -3.85 4.03 -10.54
CA LYS A 53 -3.46 5.02 -11.55
C LYS A 53 -2.97 4.36 -12.84
N ILE A 54 -2.06 3.40 -12.74
CA ILE A 54 -1.56 2.64 -13.89
C ILE A 54 -2.71 1.93 -14.60
N LYS A 55 -3.65 1.33 -13.84
CA LYS A 55 -4.81 0.67 -14.43
C LYS A 55 -5.72 1.66 -15.19
N LEU A 56 -5.93 2.87 -14.66
CA LEU A 56 -6.69 3.92 -15.37
C LEU A 56 -5.98 4.38 -16.64
N GLU A 57 -4.66 4.54 -16.57
CA GLU A 57 -3.82 4.88 -17.71
C GLU A 57 -3.95 3.81 -18.82
N GLU A 58 -3.81 2.53 -18.48
CA GLU A 58 -4.03 1.41 -19.39
C GLU A 58 -5.43 1.43 -20.02
N LEU A 59 -6.48 1.60 -19.21
CA LEU A 59 -7.87 1.63 -19.68
C LEU A 59 -8.20 2.86 -20.54
N SER A 60 -7.46 3.96 -20.38
CA SER A 60 -7.66 5.21 -21.12
C SER A 60 -6.72 5.36 -22.33
N GLY A 61 -5.82 4.40 -22.56
CA GLY A 61 -4.82 4.46 -23.62
C GLY A 61 -3.77 5.56 -23.40
N LYS A 62 -3.59 6.01 -22.17
CA LYS A 62 -2.60 7.03 -21.78
C LYS A 62 -1.47 6.36 -21.01
N CYS A 63 -0.26 6.90 -21.11
CA CYS A 63 0.88 6.48 -20.29
C CYS A 63 1.55 7.75 -19.74
N GLU A 64 1.19 8.10 -18.51
CA GLU A 64 1.69 9.31 -17.82
C GLU A 64 2.66 8.93 -16.70
N THR A 65 2.57 7.70 -16.17
CA THR A 65 3.40 7.25 -15.05
C THR A 65 4.73 6.69 -15.53
N THR A 66 5.80 7.47 -15.33
CA THR A 66 7.18 7.05 -15.61
C THR A 66 7.79 6.40 -14.36
N SER A 67 8.09 5.09 -14.42
CA SER A 67 8.82 4.31 -13.38
C SER A 67 8.06 4.07 -12.06
N PRO A 68 7.02 3.22 -12.07
CA PRO A 68 6.27 2.88 -10.86
C PRO A 68 7.05 2.01 -9.87
N GLN A 69 8.05 1.24 -10.34
CA GLN A 69 8.74 0.26 -9.49
C GLN A 69 9.54 0.92 -8.37
N GLY A 70 10.32 1.97 -8.68
CA GLY A 70 11.13 2.67 -7.69
C GLY A 70 10.29 3.34 -6.60
N TYR A 71 9.14 3.91 -6.98
CA TYR A 71 8.19 4.48 -6.04
C TYR A 71 7.60 3.41 -5.12
N ILE A 72 7.14 2.28 -5.67
CA ILE A 72 6.57 1.18 -4.88
C ILE A 72 7.58 0.64 -3.87
N VAL A 73 8.82 0.38 -4.30
CA VAL A 73 9.89 -0.09 -3.41
C VAL A 73 10.14 0.90 -2.29
N ARG A 74 10.19 2.20 -2.60
CA ARG A 74 10.42 3.25 -1.60
C ARG A 74 9.29 3.31 -0.57
N GLU A 75 8.03 3.35 -1.01
CA GLU A 75 6.90 3.48 -0.08
C GLU A 75 6.69 2.21 0.76
N LEU A 76 6.98 1.02 0.23
CA LEU A 76 6.90 -0.23 1.00
C LEU A 76 8.03 -0.41 2.02
N GLY A 77 9.18 0.23 1.80
CA GLY A 77 10.39 0.00 2.61
C GLY A 77 10.17 0.19 4.12
N SER A 78 9.50 1.27 4.52
CA SER A 78 9.21 1.56 5.93
C SER A 78 8.28 0.52 6.56
N SER A 79 7.19 0.17 5.88
CA SER A 79 6.24 -0.83 6.37
C SER A 79 6.86 -2.22 6.47
N TYR A 80 7.63 -2.61 5.46
CA TYR A 80 8.32 -3.91 5.44
C TYR A 80 9.36 -4.01 6.56
N SER A 81 10.19 -2.96 6.74
CA SER A 81 11.19 -2.94 7.82
C SER A 81 10.56 -3.12 9.19
N ARG A 82 9.46 -2.41 9.48
CA ARG A 82 8.75 -2.52 10.78
C ARG A 82 8.17 -3.92 10.99
N MET A 83 7.58 -4.51 9.95
CA MET A 83 7.10 -5.89 10.01
C MET A 83 8.25 -6.86 10.32
N SER A 84 9.37 -6.77 9.60
CA SER A 84 10.53 -7.63 9.82
C SER A 84 11.15 -7.45 11.21
N GLU A 85 11.09 -6.24 11.78
CA GLU A 85 11.55 -6.01 13.15
C GLU A 85 10.62 -6.64 14.19
N TYR A 86 9.30 -6.54 13.99
CA TYR A 86 8.31 -7.24 14.82
C TYR A 86 8.50 -8.77 14.78
N GLU A 87 8.73 -9.34 13.60
CA GLU A 87 9.00 -10.79 13.44
C GLU A 87 10.24 -11.22 14.22
N LYS A 88 11.34 -10.45 14.15
CA LYS A 88 12.57 -10.73 14.91
C LYS A 88 12.36 -10.70 16.43
N GLN A 89 11.56 -9.77 16.93
CA GLN A 89 11.22 -9.70 18.36
C GLN A 89 10.44 -10.93 18.82
N LYS A 90 9.67 -11.55 17.92
CA LYS A 90 8.93 -12.80 18.18
C LYS A 90 9.80 -14.05 18.09
N GLU A 91 10.85 -14.03 17.28
CA GLU A 91 11.87 -15.09 17.27
C GLU A 91 12.76 -15.07 18.53
N SER A 92 12.92 -13.91 19.19
CA SER A 92 13.73 -13.79 20.41
C SER A 92 13.04 -14.25 21.71
N GLU A 93 11.83 -14.80 21.66
CA GLU A 93 11.19 -15.45 22.82
C GLU A 93 11.82 -16.83 23.11
N PHE A 94 13.15 -16.92 23.22
CA PHE A 94 13.79 -18.03 23.94
C PHE A 94 13.71 -17.70 25.43
N PRO A 95 12.98 -18.47 26.25
CA PRO A 95 12.69 -18.00 27.59
C PRO A 95 13.92 -18.14 28.50
N GLU A 96 14.25 -17.08 29.23
CA GLU A 96 15.44 -16.93 30.08
C GLU A 96 15.59 -17.98 31.20
N TRP A 97 14.57 -18.81 31.46
CA TRP A 97 14.61 -19.86 32.48
C TRP A 97 15.37 -21.13 32.06
N LYS A 98 16.00 -21.14 30.89
CA LYS A 98 16.83 -22.25 30.38
C LYS A 98 18.35 -21.97 30.37
N LEU A 99 18.83 -21.00 31.15
CA LEU A 99 20.26 -20.79 31.42
C LEU A 99 20.63 -21.24 32.83
#